data_AF-A0A7J8JSE9-F1
#
_entry.id   AF-A0A7J8JSE9-F1
#
_cell.length_a   1.000
_cell.length_b   1.000
_cell.length_c   1.000
_cell.angle_alpha   90.00
_cell.angle_beta   90.00
_cell.angle_gamma   90.00
#
_symmetry.space_group_name_H-M   'P 1'
#
loop_
_entity.id
_entity.type
_entity.pdbx_description
1 polymer ?
#
loop_
_entity_poly.entity_id
_entity_poly.type
_entity_poly.pdbx_seq_one_letter_code
_entity_poly.pdbx_strand_id
1 'polypeptide(L)'
;MSPYQRGHYLCSVYGARLMVPAGRGLIVIISSIGGLQYLFNVPYGVGKAACDRLAADCAQELRRHGVSYVSLWPGLVQTELLKDHLEKKDNAEDPLFKQLKDHFSSGETTEMSGKCVVALATDPNILSLSGKVLPSCDLARRYGLRDADGRPIEDYLSLSSVLSHVSSLGWLASYLPGFLRMPKWIMTLYTSKF
;
A
#
# COMPACT_ATOMS: atom_id res chain seq x y z
N MET A 1 1.23 22.98 -1.91
CA MET A 1 0.67 21.67 -1.52
C MET A 1 -0.42 21.33 -2.52
N SER A 2 -0.39 20.18 -3.21
CA SER A 2 -1.46 19.85 -4.15
C SER A 2 -2.80 19.73 -3.40
N PRO A 3 -3.95 19.97 -4.06
CA PRO A 3 -5.28 19.92 -3.41
C PRO A 3 -5.53 18.61 -2.63
N TYR A 4 -4.98 17.50 -3.12
CA TYR A 4 -5.16 16.17 -2.55
C TYR A 4 -4.45 15.98 -1.19
N GLN A 5 -3.19 16.42 -1.05
CA GLN A 5 -2.48 16.29 0.24
C GLN A 5 -3.08 17.20 1.32
N ARG A 6 -3.59 18.37 0.92
CA ARG A 6 -4.27 19.28 1.84
C ARG A 6 -5.51 18.62 2.44
N GLY A 7 -6.29 17.91 1.62
CA GLY A 7 -7.45 17.14 2.08
C GLY A 7 -7.08 16.11 3.14
N HIS A 8 -6.07 15.27 2.87
CA HIS A 8 -5.60 14.26 3.83
C HIS A 8 -5.16 14.86 5.16
N TYR A 9 -4.39 15.95 5.14
CA TYR A 9 -3.97 16.63 6.37
C TYR A 9 -5.15 17.20 7.15
N LEU A 10 -6.08 17.89 6.49
CA LEU A 10 -7.25 18.45 7.16
C LEU A 10 -8.13 17.37 7.79
N CYS A 11 -8.46 16.30 7.04
CA CYS A 11 -9.20 15.16 7.57
C CYS A 11 -8.48 14.54 8.77
N SER A 12 -7.16 14.43 8.73
CA SER A 12 -6.35 13.92 9.83
C SER A 12 -6.45 14.80 11.07
N VAL A 13 -6.33 16.12 10.92
CA VAL A 13 -6.44 17.09 12.02
C VAL A 13 -7.81 17.01 12.68
N TYR A 14 -8.89 17.01 11.89
CA TYR A 14 -10.25 16.92 12.44
C TYR A 14 -10.54 15.55 13.05
N GLY A 15 -10.10 14.45 12.43
CA GLY A 15 -10.24 13.11 12.97
C GLY A 15 -9.48 12.94 14.29
N ALA A 16 -8.23 13.42 14.35
CA ALA A 16 -7.42 13.39 15.56
C ALA A 16 -8.07 14.18 16.71
N ARG A 17 -8.68 15.34 16.44
CA ARG A 17 -9.40 16.13 17.46
C ARG A 17 -10.57 15.37 18.10
N LEU A 18 -11.19 14.42 17.39
CA LEU A 18 -12.24 13.56 17.93
C LEU A 18 -11.66 12.35 18.69
N MET A 19 -10.56 11.77 18.19
CA MET A 19 -9.98 10.54 18.73
C MET A 19 -9.08 10.78 19.95
N VAL A 20 -8.38 11.91 20.03
CA VAL A 20 -7.45 12.23 21.12
C VAL A 20 -8.16 12.32 22.49
N PRO A 21 -9.31 13.03 22.65
CA PRO A 21 -10.05 13.03 23.91
C PRO A 21 -10.57 11.64 24.30
N ALA A 22 -10.85 10.78 23.32
CA ALA A 22 -11.30 9.40 23.55
C ALA A 22 -10.14 8.47 23.97
N GLY A 23 -8.88 8.90 23.86
CA GLY A 23 -7.68 8.12 24.16
C GLY A 23 -7.48 6.90 23.26
N ARG A 24 -8.24 6.80 22.15
CA ARG A 24 -8.21 5.69 21.20
C ARG A 24 -8.66 6.13 19.83
N GLY A 25 -8.07 5.57 18.79
CA GLY A 25 -8.50 5.80 17.41
C GLY A 25 -7.55 5.20 16.39
N LEU A 26 -8.04 5.10 15.15
CA LEU A 26 -7.27 4.65 14.00
C LEU A 26 -7.54 5.57 12.83
N ILE A 27 -6.47 6.14 12.26
CA ILE A 27 -6.49 6.86 11.00
C ILE A 27 -5.74 6.01 9.96
N VAL A 28 -6.39 5.73 8.84
CA VAL A 28 -5.81 4.97 7.72
C VAL A 28 -5.74 5.88 6.50
N ILE A 29 -4.54 6.07 5.96
CA ILE A 29 -4.35 6.77 4.68
C ILE A 29 -4.07 5.76 3.57
N ILE A 30 -4.68 5.95 2.40
CA ILE A 30 -4.46 5.08 1.25
C ILE A 30 -3.28 5.59 0.42
N SER A 31 -2.18 4.84 0.45
CA SER A 31 -1.00 5.08 -0.38
C SER A 31 -0.81 3.94 -1.40
N SER A 32 0.38 3.81 -1.99
CA SER A 32 0.75 2.75 -2.94
C SER A 32 2.27 2.67 -3.10
N ILE A 33 2.75 1.65 -3.81
CA ILE A 33 4.17 1.51 -4.18
C ILE A 33 4.71 2.72 -4.96
N GLY A 34 3.85 3.56 -5.55
CA GLY A 34 4.25 4.81 -6.16
C GLY A 34 4.90 5.81 -5.18
N GLY A 35 4.75 5.61 -3.87
CA GLY A 35 5.50 6.38 -2.87
C GLY A 35 6.99 6.04 -2.81
N LEU A 36 7.38 4.85 -3.30
CA LEU A 36 8.78 4.39 -3.32
C LEU A 36 9.45 4.56 -4.68
N GLN A 37 8.69 4.45 -5.77
CA GLN A 37 9.22 4.49 -7.12
C GLN A 37 8.32 5.29 -8.05
N TYR A 38 8.88 5.70 -9.19
CA TYR A 38 8.09 6.37 -10.21
C TYR A 38 6.99 5.43 -10.74
N LEU A 39 5.73 5.83 -10.55
CA LEU A 39 4.57 5.11 -11.04
C LEU A 39 3.57 6.11 -11.62
N PHE A 40 3.11 5.86 -12.85
CA PHE A 40 2.21 6.70 -13.65
C PHE A 40 2.76 8.09 -14.01
N ASN A 41 2.97 8.97 -13.03
CA ASN A 41 3.46 10.33 -13.22
C ASN A 41 4.07 10.91 -11.94
N VAL A 42 4.77 12.04 -12.08
CA VAL A 42 5.42 12.73 -10.96
C VAL A 42 4.43 13.12 -9.85
N PRO A 43 3.28 13.77 -10.14
CA PRO A 43 2.32 14.15 -9.08
C PRO A 43 1.78 12.95 -8.29
N TYR A 44 1.56 11.81 -8.95
CA TYR A 44 1.11 10.59 -8.30
C TYR A 44 2.16 10.08 -7.30
N GLY A 45 3.40 9.91 -7.74
CA GLY A 45 4.47 9.40 -6.88
C GLY A 45 4.77 10.32 -5.70
N VAL A 46 4.89 11.63 -5.95
CA VAL A 46 5.05 12.65 -4.89
C VAL A 46 3.88 12.60 -3.92
N GLY A 47 2.66 12.43 -4.43
CA GLY A 47 1.48 12.42 -3.60
C GLY A 47 1.41 11.20 -2.67
N LYS A 48 1.82 10.04 -3.15
CA LYS A 48 1.86 8.79 -2.38
C LYS A 48 3.00 8.80 -1.35
N ALA A 49 4.18 9.29 -1.74
CA ALA A 49 5.29 9.48 -0.81
C ALA A 49 4.91 10.46 0.34
N ALA A 50 4.16 11.52 0.02
CA ALA A 50 3.65 12.45 1.02
C ALA A 50 2.63 11.78 1.98
N CYS A 51 1.78 10.87 1.49
CA CYS A 51 0.86 10.11 2.35
C CYS A 51 1.62 9.20 3.32
N ASP A 52 2.66 8.50 2.85
CA ASP A 52 3.48 7.63 3.70
C ASP A 52 4.22 8.43 4.78
N ARG A 53 4.77 9.59 4.40
CA ARG A 53 5.41 10.50 5.36
C ARG A 53 4.41 11.05 6.36
N LEU A 54 3.23 11.48 5.91
CA LEU A 54 2.18 11.99 6.78
C LEU A 54 1.78 10.96 7.85
N ALA A 55 1.64 9.68 7.46
CA ALA A 55 1.33 8.62 8.40
C ALA A 55 2.42 8.42 9.45
N ALA A 56 3.69 8.44 9.06
CA ALA A 56 4.82 8.31 9.98
C ALA A 56 4.90 9.47 10.97
N ASP A 57 4.81 10.71 10.49
CA ASP A 57 4.98 11.91 11.30
C ASP A 57 3.77 12.13 12.23
N CYS A 58 2.54 11.98 11.72
CA CYS A 58 1.35 12.08 12.57
C CYS A 58 1.27 10.95 13.60
N ALA A 59 1.71 9.74 13.27
CA ALA A 59 1.78 8.65 14.24
C ALA A 59 2.72 8.98 15.41
N GLN A 60 3.84 9.66 15.16
CA GLN A 60 4.76 10.08 16.19
C GLN A 60 4.08 11.03 17.19
N GLU A 61 3.33 12.02 16.70
CA GLU A 61 2.61 12.98 17.54
C GLU A 61 1.43 12.34 18.30
N LEU A 62 0.71 11.43 17.63
CA LEU A 62 -0.52 10.83 18.14
C LEU A 62 -0.29 9.62 19.07
N ARG A 63 0.90 9.01 19.03
CA ARG A 63 1.23 7.80 19.81
C ARG A 63 0.95 7.97 21.30
N ARG A 64 1.33 9.11 21.89
CA ARG A 64 1.10 9.40 23.33
C ARG A 64 -0.38 9.55 23.70
N HIS A 65 -1.25 9.75 22.71
CA HIS A 65 -2.69 9.93 22.86
C HIS A 65 -3.49 8.65 22.58
N GLY A 66 -2.82 7.50 22.36
CA GLY A 66 -3.48 6.23 22.08
C GLY A 66 -4.11 6.14 20.68
N VAL A 67 -3.79 7.08 19.78
CA VAL A 67 -4.31 7.10 18.41
C VAL A 67 -3.26 6.54 17.45
N SER A 68 -3.66 5.55 16.65
CA SER A 68 -2.82 4.93 15.63
C SER A 68 -3.02 5.61 14.28
N TYR A 69 -1.93 5.79 13.54
CA TYR A 69 -1.97 6.31 12.18
C TYR A 69 -1.14 5.39 11.28
N VAL A 70 -1.74 4.84 10.22
CA VAL A 70 -1.05 3.91 9.31
C VAL A 70 -1.26 4.29 7.85
N SER A 71 -0.28 3.94 7.01
CA SER A 71 -0.42 4.02 5.55
C SER A 71 -0.72 2.63 5.00
N LEU A 72 -1.90 2.45 4.42
CA LEU A 72 -2.31 1.20 3.78
C LEU A 72 -1.91 1.25 2.30
N TRP A 73 -1.22 0.21 1.83
CA TRP A 73 -0.92 0.00 0.42
C TRP A 73 -1.76 -1.16 -0.10
N PRO A 74 -2.87 -0.88 -0.78
CA PRO A 74 -3.57 -1.90 -1.55
C PRO A 74 -2.68 -2.44 -2.66
N GLY A 75 -2.91 -3.69 -3.06
CA GLY A 75 -2.32 -4.26 -4.26
C GLY A 75 -2.89 -3.61 -5.53
N LEU A 76 -2.74 -4.28 -6.67
CA LEU A 76 -3.40 -3.83 -7.90
C LEU A 76 -4.91 -4.04 -7.75
N VAL A 77 -5.63 -2.99 -7.34
CA VAL A 77 -7.08 -3.09 -7.12
C VAL A 77 -7.81 -3.02 -8.45
N GLN A 78 -8.77 -3.92 -8.69
CA GLN A 78 -9.69 -3.86 -9.82
C GLN A 78 -10.68 -2.69 -9.64
N THR A 79 -10.21 -1.47 -9.86
CA THR A 79 -11.07 -0.28 -9.82
C THR A 79 -11.70 -0.03 -11.18
N GLU A 80 -12.94 0.46 -11.18
CA GLU A 80 -13.65 0.91 -12.39
C GLU A 80 -12.82 1.93 -13.17
N LEU A 81 -12.10 2.82 -12.47
CA LEU A 81 -11.19 3.79 -13.08
C LEU A 81 -10.00 3.16 -13.80
N LEU A 82 -9.43 2.07 -13.28
CA LEU A 82 -8.36 1.34 -13.95
C LEU A 82 -8.91 0.54 -15.13
N LYS A 83 -10.11 -0.05 -15.00
CA LYS A 83 -10.80 -0.72 -16.10
C LYS A 83 -11.09 0.25 -17.25
N ASP A 84 -11.66 1.41 -16.95
CA ASP A 84 -11.92 2.48 -17.93
C ASP A 84 -10.62 3.00 -18.57
N HIS A 85 -9.54 3.13 -17.80
CA HIS A 85 -8.24 3.54 -18.33
C HIS A 85 -7.58 2.47 -19.20
N LEU A 86 -7.74 1.19 -18.86
CA LEU A 86 -7.24 0.06 -19.65
C LEU A 86 -8.03 -0.10 -20.95
N GLU A 87 -9.36 0.05 -20.90
CA GLU A 87 -10.25 -0.02 -22.07
C GLU A 87 -10.03 1.16 -23.03
N LYS A 88 -9.76 2.37 -22.52
CA LYS A 88 -9.50 3.56 -23.36
C LYS A 88 -8.11 3.61 -24.00
N LYS A 89 -7.15 2.80 -23.52
CA LYS A 89 -5.75 2.80 -23.98
C LYS A 89 -5.33 1.45 -24.61
N ASP A 90 -6.22 0.83 -25.37
CA ASP A 90 -5.95 -0.47 -26.02
C ASP A 90 -4.75 -0.44 -27.02
N ASN A 91 -4.25 0.75 -27.37
CA ASN A 91 -3.12 0.97 -28.29
C ASN A 91 -1.84 1.55 -27.62
N ALA A 92 -1.73 1.58 -26.29
CA ALA A 92 -0.53 2.12 -25.65
C ALA A 92 0.61 1.09 -25.61
N GLU A 93 1.68 1.31 -26.39
CA GLU A 93 2.94 0.52 -26.34
C GLU A 93 3.74 0.72 -25.03
N ASP A 94 3.14 1.31 -24.00
CA ASP A 94 3.81 1.57 -22.74
C ASP A 94 4.00 0.25 -21.97
N PRO A 95 5.26 -0.17 -21.69
CA PRO A 95 5.55 -1.41 -20.98
C PRO A 95 4.85 -1.53 -19.63
N LEU A 96 4.62 -0.40 -18.94
CA LEU A 96 3.91 -0.35 -17.67
C LEU A 96 2.46 -0.80 -17.83
N PHE A 97 1.79 -0.38 -18.91
CA PHE A 97 0.39 -0.71 -19.17
C PHE A 97 0.22 -2.19 -19.52
N LYS A 98 1.17 -2.77 -20.26
CA LYS A 98 1.16 -4.21 -20.57
C LYS A 98 1.26 -5.06 -19.30
N GLN A 99 2.19 -4.72 -18.41
CA GLN A 99 2.33 -5.39 -17.11
C GLN A 99 1.07 -5.24 -16.23
N LEU A 100 0.49 -4.04 -16.18
CA LEU A 100 -0.75 -3.82 -15.41
C LEU A 100 -1.93 -4.61 -15.97
N LYS A 101 -2.03 -4.76 -17.30
CA LYS A 101 -3.08 -5.54 -17.98
C LYS A 101 -2.92 -7.04 -17.71
N ASP A 102 -1.69 -7.56 -17.77
CA ASP A 102 -1.38 -8.97 -17.52
C ASP A 102 -1.69 -9.39 -16.08
N HIS A 103 -1.54 -8.47 -15.12
CA HIS A 103 -1.83 -8.72 -13.69
C HIS A 103 -3.22 -8.22 -13.24
N PHE A 104 -4.03 -7.62 -14.11
CA PHE A 104 -5.34 -7.09 -13.74
C PHE A 104 -6.30 -8.21 -13.28
N SER A 105 -6.23 -9.38 -13.91
CA SER A 105 -7.04 -10.56 -13.56
C SER A 105 -6.70 -11.17 -12.19
N SER A 106 -5.46 -10.97 -11.71
CA SER A 106 -5.04 -11.34 -10.35
C SER A 106 -5.15 -10.20 -9.33
N GLY A 107 -5.66 -9.04 -9.76
CA GLY A 107 -5.85 -7.88 -8.91
C GLY A 107 -6.77 -8.13 -7.72
N GLU A 108 -6.50 -7.43 -6.62
CA GLU A 108 -7.29 -7.48 -5.39
C GLU A 108 -8.65 -6.83 -5.59
N THR A 109 -9.69 -7.35 -4.93
CA THR A 109 -10.98 -6.66 -4.88
C THR A 109 -10.91 -5.42 -3.97
N THR A 110 -11.80 -4.45 -4.20
CA THR A 110 -11.95 -3.28 -3.32
C THR A 110 -12.29 -3.67 -1.88
N GLU A 111 -12.98 -4.80 -1.70
CA GLU A 111 -13.33 -5.36 -0.39
C GLU A 111 -12.09 -5.71 0.45
N MET A 112 -10.97 -6.04 -0.18
CA MET A 112 -9.74 -6.37 0.56
C MET A 112 -9.17 -5.20 1.33
N SER A 113 -9.26 -4.00 0.78
CA SER A 113 -8.88 -2.80 1.53
C SER A 113 -9.78 -2.61 2.75
N GLY A 114 -11.09 -2.86 2.60
CA GLY A 114 -12.05 -2.84 3.71
C GLY A 114 -11.73 -3.87 4.80
N LYS A 115 -11.47 -5.13 4.41
CA LYS A 115 -11.06 -6.20 5.33
C LYS A 115 -9.78 -5.86 6.09
N CYS A 116 -8.80 -5.25 5.41
CA CYS A 116 -7.57 -4.76 6.04
C CYS A 116 -7.87 -3.70 7.10
N VAL A 117 -8.73 -2.72 6.80
CA VAL A 117 -9.12 -1.67 7.75
C VAL A 117 -9.86 -2.26 8.96
N VAL A 118 -10.78 -3.20 8.75
CA VAL A 118 -11.49 -3.89 9.84
C VAL A 118 -10.50 -4.67 10.72
N ALA A 119 -9.57 -5.42 10.12
CA ALA A 119 -8.56 -6.16 10.86
C ALA A 119 -7.66 -5.24 11.71
N LEU A 120 -7.26 -4.09 11.16
CA LEU A 120 -6.49 -3.07 11.89
C LEU A 120 -7.30 -2.42 13.00
N ALA A 121 -8.58 -2.11 12.77
CA ALA A 121 -9.46 -1.48 13.75
C ALA A 121 -9.78 -2.40 14.94
N THR A 122 -9.70 -3.72 14.74
CA THR A 122 -9.96 -4.75 15.76
C THR A 122 -8.67 -5.33 16.37
N ASP A 123 -7.48 -4.93 15.90
CA ASP A 123 -6.21 -5.38 16.46
C ASP A 123 -5.96 -4.74 17.83
N PRO A 124 -5.89 -5.51 18.94
CA PRO A 124 -5.60 -4.96 20.26
C PRO A 124 -4.21 -4.31 20.35
N ASN A 125 -3.28 -4.67 19.44
CA ASN A 125 -1.92 -4.18 19.38
C ASN A 125 -1.69 -3.21 18.20
N ILE A 126 -2.74 -2.54 17.70
CA ILE A 126 -2.65 -1.62 16.54
C ILE A 126 -1.61 -0.50 16.71
N LEU A 127 -1.36 -0.03 17.94
CA LEU A 127 -0.32 0.96 18.22
C LEU A 127 1.09 0.51 17.84
N SER A 128 1.36 -0.81 17.85
CA SER A 128 2.63 -1.38 17.38
C SER A 128 2.83 -1.23 15.87
N LEU A 129 1.75 -1.00 15.13
CA LEU A 129 1.74 -0.78 13.69
C LEU A 129 1.67 0.70 13.32
N SER A 130 1.39 1.58 14.28
CA SER A 130 1.33 3.02 14.06
C SER A 130 2.65 3.57 13.50
N GLY A 131 2.54 4.41 12.47
CA GLY A 131 3.63 5.04 11.73
C GLY A 131 4.22 4.17 10.63
N LYS A 132 3.64 3.01 10.34
CA LYS A 132 4.15 2.08 9.33
C LYS A 132 3.35 2.16 8.03
N VAL A 133 4.07 1.85 6.96
CA VAL A 133 3.51 1.43 5.68
C VAL A 133 3.13 -0.06 5.79
N LEU A 134 1.88 -0.36 5.47
CA LEU A 134 1.26 -1.66 5.61
C LEU A 134 0.70 -2.11 4.25
N PRO A 135 1.45 -2.96 3.52
CA PRO A 135 0.95 -3.66 2.33
C PRO A 135 -0.24 -4.57 2.66
N SER A 136 -1.25 -4.60 1.80
CA SER A 136 -2.40 -5.50 1.88
C SER A 136 -1.98 -6.96 2.01
N CYS A 137 -0.97 -7.39 1.24
CA CYS A 137 -0.41 -8.75 1.31
C CYS A 137 0.26 -9.07 2.67
N ASP A 138 0.87 -8.08 3.32
CA ASP A 138 1.42 -8.21 4.68
C ASP A 138 0.28 -8.40 5.70
N LEU A 139 -0.78 -7.60 5.57
CA LEU A 139 -1.94 -7.66 6.46
C LEU A 139 -2.73 -8.96 6.28
N ALA A 140 -2.88 -9.41 5.04
CA ALA A 140 -3.56 -10.66 4.75
C ALA A 140 -2.85 -11.86 5.35
N ARG A 141 -1.52 -11.92 5.28
CA ARG A 141 -0.77 -12.96 5.98
C ARG A 141 -0.87 -12.80 7.50
N ARG A 142 -0.74 -11.58 8.02
CA ARG A 142 -0.74 -11.31 9.47
C ARG A 142 -2.07 -11.68 10.14
N TYR A 143 -3.19 -11.36 9.50
CA TYR A 143 -4.53 -11.57 10.06
C TYR A 143 -5.29 -12.72 9.39
N GLY A 144 -4.66 -13.48 8.49
CA GLY A 144 -5.29 -14.59 7.78
C GLY A 144 -6.42 -14.17 6.83
N LEU A 145 -6.34 -12.96 6.24
CA LEU A 145 -7.36 -12.44 5.34
C LEU A 145 -7.32 -13.12 3.98
N ARG A 146 -8.48 -13.27 3.37
CA ARG A 146 -8.68 -13.79 2.01
C ARG A 146 -9.53 -12.83 1.20
N ASP A 147 -9.35 -12.86 -0.12
CA ASP A 147 -10.14 -12.08 -1.05
C ASP A 147 -11.64 -12.37 -0.94
N ALA A 148 -12.49 -11.49 -1.48
CA ALA A 148 -13.93 -11.68 -1.59
C ALA A 148 -14.27 -13.07 -2.15
N ASP A 149 -13.53 -13.48 -3.18
CA ASP A 149 -13.66 -14.77 -3.85
C ASP A 149 -13.04 -15.95 -3.09
N GLY A 150 -12.51 -15.72 -1.88
CA GLY A 150 -11.83 -16.74 -1.08
C GLY A 150 -10.39 -17.07 -1.53
N ARG A 151 -9.90 -16.42 -2.59
CA ARG A 151 -8.53 -16.53 -3.09
C ARG A 151 -7.50 -15.98 -2.08
N PRO A 152 -6.30 -16.57 -1.98
CA PRO A 152 -5.20 -15.97 -1.23
C PRO A 152 -4.72 -14.69 -1.96
N ILE A 153 -4.30 -13.67 -1.22
CA ILE A 153 -3.65 -12.50 -1.83
C ILE A 153 -2.27 -12.88 -2.36
N GLU A 154 -1.95 -12.46 -3.58
CA GLU A 154 -0.60 -12.54 -4.13
C GLU A 154 0.39 -11.68 -3.34
N ASP A 155 1.50 -12.29 -2.93
CA ASP A 155 2.56 -11.58 -2.23
C ASP A 155 3.45 -10.82 -3.22
N TYR A 156 3.00 -9.63 -3.61
CA TYR A 156 3.72 -8.76 -4.54
C TYR A 156 5.05 -8.20 -3.97
N LEU A 157 5.35 -8.49 -2.70
CA LEU A 157 6.64 -8.16 -2.05
C LEU A 157 7.53 -9.39 -1.82
N SER A 158 7.12 -10.56 -2.32
CA SER A 158 7.95 -11.76 -2.34
C SER A 158 9.19 -11.54 -3.22
N LEU A 159 10.32 -12.16 -2.87
CA LEU A 159 11.54 -12.08 -3.67
C LEU A 159 11.30 -12.60 -5.08
N SER A 160 10.52 -13.66 -5.24
CA SER A 160 10.13 -14.21 -6.53
C SER A 160 9.36 -13.18 -7.37
N SER A 161 8.40 -12.47 -6.76
CA SER A 161 7.65 -11.41 -7.44
C SER A 161 8.55 -10.23 -7.79
N VAL A 162 9.49 -9.84 -6.94
CA VAL A 162 10.36 -8.70 -7.23
C VAL A 162 11.38 -9.05 -8.31
N LEU A 163 11.96 -10.25 -8.25
CA LEU A 163 12.95 -10.72 -9.22
C LEU A 163 12.35 -10.96 -10.60
N SER A 164 11.08 -11.36 -10.71
CA SER A 164 10.41 -11.48 -12.01
C SER A 164 10.28 -10.13 -12.73
N HIS A 165 10.32 -9.01 -11.99
CA HIS A 165 10.31 -7.66 -12.55
C HIS A 165 11.71 -7.12 -12.86
N VAL A 166 12.78 -7.76 -12.38
CA VAL A 166 14.16 -7.39 -12.66
C VAL A 166 14.70 -8.28 -13.79
N SER A 167 14.74 -7.73 -15.00
CA SER A 167 15.07 -8.48 -16.23
C SER A 167 16.41 -9.22 -16.20
N SER A 168 17.40 -8.74 -15.44
CA SER A 168 18.72 -9.38 -15.29
C SER A 168 18.73 -10.60 -14.37
N LEU A 169 17.77 -10.73 -13.46
CA LEU A 169 17.72 -11.77 -12.43
C LEU A 169 16.41 -12.57 -12.44
N GLY A 170 15.58 -12.41 -13.47
CA GLY A 170 14.29 -13.11 -13.59
C GLY A 170 14.40 -14.64 -13.53
N TRP A 171 15.53 -15.21 -13.95
CA TRP A 171 15.78 -16.65 -13.85
C TRP A 171 15.86 -17.16 -12.39
N LEU A 172 16.32 -16.31 -11.45
CA LEU A 172 16.37 -16.66 -10.01
C LEU A 172 14.99 -16.71 -9.38
N ALA A 173 14.01 -16.01 -9.95
CA ALA A 173 12.64 -16.00 -9.43
C ALA A 173 12.04 -17.42 -9.42
N SER A 174 12.39 -18.26 -10.39
CA SER A 174 11.93 -19.66 -10.51
C SER A 174 12.51 -20.59 -9.43
N TYR A 175 13.65 -20.22 -8.85
CA TYR A 175 14.35 -21.02 -7.82
C TYR A 175 14.07 -20.54 -6.40
N LEU A 176 13.48 -19.36 -6.23
CA LEU A 176 13.20 -18.78 -4.93
C LEU A 176 11.78 -19.12 -4.46
N PRO A 177 11.63 -19.76 -3.29
CA PRO A 177 10.33 -20.00 -2.72
C PRO A 177 9.55 -18.70 -2.49
N GLY A 178 8.26 -18.67 -2.86
CA GLY A 178 7.39 -17.50 -2.66
C GLY A 178 7.14 -17.11 -1.19
N PHE A 179 7.62 -17.90 -0.22
CA PHE A 179 7.59 -17.51 1.19
C PHE A 179 8.75 -16.58 1.60
N LEU A 180 9.84 -16.53 0.81
CA LEU A 180 10.96 -15.63 1.07
C LEU A 180 10.60 -14.22 0.61
N ARG A 181 10.54 -13.32 1.58
CA ARG A 181 10.23 -11.91 1.35
C ARG A 181 11.48 -11.09 1.18
N MET A 182 11.32 -10.03 0.40
CA MET A 182 12.31 -8.97 0.37
C MET A 182 12.40 -8.33 1.76
N PRO A 183 13.57 -8.37 2.40
CA PRO A 183 13.77 -7.66 3.66
C PRO A 183 13.44 -6.18 3.50
N LYS A 184 12.69 -5.61 4.44
CA LYS A 184 12.23 -4.20 4.35
C LYS A 184 13.38 -3.20 4.26
N TRP A 185 14.53 -3.52 4.85
CA TRP A 185 15.74 -2.69 4.75
C TRP A 185 16.31 -2.67 3.31
N ILE A 186 16.18 -3.75 2.53
CA ILE A 186 16.57 -3.76 1.11
C ILE A 186 15.66 -2.84 0.30
N MET A 187 14.35 -2.85 0.58
CA MET A 187 13.43 -1.89 -0.02
C MET A 187 13.82 -0.46 0.29
N THR A 188 14.09 -0.16 1.57
CA THR A 188 14.53 1.17 1.98
C THR A 188 15.81 1.58 1.27
N LEU A 189 16.81 0.69 1.17
CA LEU A 189 18.07 0.95 0.46
C LEU A 189 17.88 1.19 -1.04
N TYR A 190 17.09 0.35 -1.72
CA TYR A 190 16.81 0.51 -3.14
C TYR A 190 16.13 1.84 -3.47
N THR A 191 15.27 2.28 -2.55
CA THR A 191 14.54 3.55 -2.69
C THR A 191 15.31 4.74 -2.13
N SER A 192 16.41 4.49 -1.42
CA SER A 192 17.27 5.54 -0.89
C SER A 192 17.98 6.23 -2.04
N LYS A 193 17.88 7.55 -2.07
CA LYS A 193 18.62 8.40 -3.02
C LYS A 193 19.95 8.90 -2.45
N PHE A 194 20.34 8.40 -1.27
CA PHE A 194 21.52 8.77 -0.50
C PHE A 194 22.11 7.56 0.21
#